data_AF-A0A9P8AIQ8-F1
#
_entry.id   AF-A0A9P8AIQ8-F1
#
_cell.length_a   1.000
_cell.length_b   1.000
_cell.length_c   1.000
_cell.angle_alpha   90.00
_cell.angle_beta   90.00
_cell.angle_gamma   90.00
#
_symmetry.space_group_name_H-M   'P 1'
#
loop_
_entity.id
_entity.type
_entity.pdbx_description
1 polymer ?
#
loop_
_entity_poly.entity_id
_entity_poly.type
_entity_poly.pdbx_seq_one_letter_code
_entity_poly.pdbx_strand_id
1 'polypeptide(L)'
;MSRVYVLGAGSIGSLFAHEISKSSELVLLLRNMARVHQFRAMNNELKVIRLNLATENITSMKSTGILAQCEAPPGIIDNLIVSTKTYSTEQAIRPYVPCLTENSNVLILQNGMGMDKILSENYWPDLRKRPQIYQAVTTHGAYKANFNTVHHVAQGQVFLSKPEHKSLVSEEPISHPEMIQALLNNPALNVRYLPYPEFLLKQMEKLVINACINPLTALLDCKNGELLYGSRVSTIMRKVISECVDVLLAEYRFELSESSVESANFLDKDRLLDVVIEVCRLTSKNSSSMREDVRALNRTEIDWLNGFIVSKGIERGISTPTNLLLSSMVKSKLSIETASESNSINLSYKM
;
A
#
# COMPACT_ATOMS: atom_id res chain seq x y z
N MET A 1 -1.88 15.00 -23.09
CA MET A 1 -1.49 14.44 -21.77
C MET A 1 -2.57 13.48 -21.37
N SER A 2 -2.24 12.24 -21.02
CA SER A 2 -3.23 11.29 -20.48
C SER A 2 -3.87 11.85 -19.21
N ARG A 3 -5.13 11.51 -19.00
CA ARG A 3 -5.81 11.78 -17.73
C ARG A 3 -5.60 10.62 -16.78
N VAL A 4 -5.18 10.92 -15.55
CA VAL A 4 -4.92 9.97 -14.48
C VAL A 4 -5.77 10.30 -13.26
N TYR A 5 -6.61 9.35 -12.87
CA TYR A 5 -7.43 9.43 -11.68
C TYR A 5 -6.68 8.81 -10.49
N VAL A 6 -6.71 9.45 -9.32
CA VAL A 6 -6.12 8.92 -8.09
C VAL A 6 -7.20 8.75 -7.04
N LEU A 7 -7.51 7.48 -6.73
CA LEU A 7 -8.42 7.08 -5.67
C LEU A 7 -7.65 6.82 -4.39
N GLY A 8 -7.78 7.75 -3.43
CA GLY A 8 -7.10 7.70 -2.14
C GLY A 8 -6.01 8.76 -1.99
N ALA A 9 -6.38 9.95 -1.54
CA ALA A 9 -5.43 11.04 -1.25
C ALA A 9 -4.76 10.88 0.14
N GLY A 10 -4.23 9.69 0.46
CA GLY A 10 -3.39 9.46 1.66
C GLY A 10 -1.94 9.93 1.43
N SER A 11 -1.02 9.62 2.34
CA SER A 11 0.40 10.06 2.22
C SER A 11 1.04 9.66 0.89
N ILE A 12 0.98 8.36 0.55
CA ILE A 12 1.58 7.82 -0.67
C ILE A 12 0.76 8.21 -1.91
N GLY A 13 -0.57 8.13 -1.85
CA GLY A 13 -1.44 8.53 -2.96
C GLY A 13 -1.27 10.00 -3.35
N SER A 14 -1.13 10.89 -2.37
CA SER A 14 -0.83 12.30 -2.62
C SER A 14 0.60 12.53 -3.15
N LEU A 15 1.60 11.77 -2.70
CA LEU A 15 2.94 11.83 -3.29
C LEU A 15 2.91 11.43 -4.77
N PHE A 16 2.22 10.35 -5.12
CA PHE A 16 2.08 9.90 -6.50
C PHE A 16 1.26 10.86 -7.34
N ALA A 17 0.14 11.37 -6.81
CA ALA A 17 -0.66 12.39 -7.47
C ALA A 17 0.17 13.63 -7.80
N HIS A 18 0.96 14.10 -6.82
CA HIS A 18 1.87 15.23 -7.03
C HIS A 18 2.84 14.93 -8.18
N GLU A 19 3.54 13.80 -8.12
CA GLU A 19 4.57 13.48 -9.11
C GLU A 19 4.02 13.19 -10.52
N ILE A 20 2.89 12.49 -10.65
CA ILE A 20 2.30 12.16 -11.96
C ILE A 20 1.68 13.38 -12.64
N SER A 21 1.21 14.37 -11.87
CA SER A 21 0.61 15.58 -12.44
C SER A 21 1.61 16.50 -13.16
N LYS A 22 2.91 16.24 -13.05
CA LYS A 22 3.95 16.91 -13.84
C LYS A 22 3.97 16.47 -15.31
N SER A 23 3.39 15.32 -15.63
CA SER A 23 3.40 14.72 -16.97
C SER A 23 1.99 14.33 -17.47
N SER A 24 0.97 14.40 -16.60
CA SER A 24 -0.39 13.93 -16.88
C SER A 24 -1.46 14.90 -16.32
N GLU A 25 -2.67 14.89 -16.88
CA GLU A 25 -3.81 15.59 -16.30
C GLU A 25 -4.31 14.81 -15.06
N LEU A 26 -4.19 15.39 -13.88
CA LEU A 26 -4.52 14.71 -12.62
C LEU A 26 -5.97 14.97 -12.18
N VAL A 27 -6.68 13.91 -11.80
CA VAL A 27 -7.97 13.98 -11.12
C VAL A 27 -7.91 13.26 -9.77
N LEU A 28 -8.20 13.97 -8.67
CA LEU A 28 -8.31 13.36 -7.34
C LEU A 28 -9.74 12.89 -7.05
N LEU A 29 -9.90 11.59 -6.81
CA LEU A 29 -11.15 11.00 -6.35
C LEU A 29 -11.18 10.99 -4.82
N LEU A 30 -11.89 11.98 -4.26
CA LEU A 30 -12.00 12.19 -2.81
C LEU A 30 -13.25 11.50 -2.23
N ARG A 31 -13.13 11.04 -0.98
CA ARG A 31 -14.12 10.17 -0.33
C ARG A 31 -15.55 10.73 -0.27
N ASN A 32 -15.71 12.04 -0.10
CA ASN A 32 -17.02 12.69 0.04
C ASN A 32 -16.97 14.18 -0.33
N MET A 33 -18.14 14.79 -0.53
CA MET A 33 -18.27 16.21 -0.89
C MET A 33 -17.63 17.17 0.12
N ALA A 34 -17.65 16.86 1.42
CA ALA A 34 -16.98 17.71 2.41
C ALA A 34 -15.47 17.82 2.14
N ARG A 35 -14.80 16.71 1.79
CA ARG A 35 -13.39 16.73 1.38
C ARG A 35 -13.18 17.46 0.04
N VAL A 36 -14.13 17.38 -0.88
CA VAL A 36 -14.11 18.15 -2.13
C VAL A 36 -14.14 19.64 -1.86
N HIS A 37 -15.10 20.11 -1.05
CA HIS A 37 -15.20 21.51 -0.67
C HIS A 37 -13.96 21.99 0.09
N GLN A 38 -13.42 21.16 1.00
CA GLN A 38 -12.18 21.45 1.69
C GLN A 38 -11.00 21.63 0.72
N PHE A 39 -10.88 20.76 -0.29
CA PHE A 39 -9.82 20.86 -1.29
C PHE A 39 -9.96 22.11 -2.16
N ARG A 40 -11.21 22.44 -2.55
CA ARG A 40 -11.54 23.66 -3.29
C ARG A 40 -11.22 24.93 -2.51
N ALA A 41 -11.54 24.96 -1.22
CA ALA A 41 -11.19 26.07 -0.33
C ALA A 41 -9.67 26.27 -0.21
N MET A 42 -8.88 25.23 -0.45
CA MET A 42 -7.41 25.27 -0.50
C MET A 42 -6.86 25.53 -1.91
N ASN A 43 -7.64 26.17 -2.79
CA ASN A 43 -7.27 26.48 -4.17
C ASN A 43 -6.83 25.26 -4.99
N ASN A 44 -7.36 24.07 -4.67
CA ASN A 44 -7.04 22.82 -5.34
C ASN A 44 -5.53 22.48 -5.27
N GLU A 45 -4.84 23.00 -4.26
CA GLU A 45 -3.39 22.89 -4.16
C GLU A 45 -3.00 21.66 -3.36
N LEU A 46 -2.10 20.84 -3.92
CA LEU A 46 -1.45 19.72 -3.24
C LEU A 46 0.03 20.07 -3.05
N LYS A 47 0.52 19.97 -1.81
CA LYS A 47 1.90 20.32 -1.44
C LYS A 47 2.69 19.08 -1.05
N VAL A 48 3.90 18.97 -1.58
CA VAL A 48 4.89 17.98 -1.14
C VAL A 48 6.11 18.70 -0.59
N ILE A 49 6.34 18.54 0.71
CA ILE A 49 7.52 19.05 1.40
C ILE A 49 8.57 17.94 1.39
N ARG A 50 9.73 18.20 0.78
CA ARG A 50 10.84 17.25 0.72
C ARG A 50 11.88 17.65 1.75
N LEU A 51 12.03 16.83 2.77
CA LEU A 51 13.07 17.02 3.78
C LEU A 51 14.35 16.39 3.25
N ASN A 52 15.27 17.20 2.71
CA ASN A 52 16.63 16.75 2.49
C ASN A 52 17.43 17.07 3.76
N LEU A 53 18.36 16.21 4.18
CA LEU A 53 19.16 16.39 5.40
C LEU A 53 19.96 17.72 5.47
N ALA A 54 19.98 18.50 4.39
CA ALA A 54 20.62 19.81 4.28
C ALA A 54 19.68 20.99 4.00
N THR A 55 18.47 20.78 3.45
CA THR A 55 17.50 21.86 3.12
C THR A 55 16.07 21.35 3.06
N GLU A 56 15.12 22.14 3.59
CA GLU A 56 13.69 21.93 3.31
C GLU A 56 13.38 22.48 1.91
N ASN A 57 13.13 21.60 0.95
CA ASN A 57 12.64 22.01 -0.36
C ASN A 57 11.12 21.82 -0.39
N ILE A 58 10.39 22.94 -0.41
CA ILE A 58 8.94 22.93 -0.53
C ILE A 58 8.59 22.96 -2.03
N THR A 59 8.02 21.86 -2.53
CA THR A 59 7.40 21.83 -3.86
C THR A 59 5.89 21.89 -3.68
N SER A 60 5.25 22.93 -4.21
CA SER A 60 3.78 23.00 -4.25
C SER A 60 3.29 22.94 -5.67
N MET A 61 2.10 22.37 -5.86
CA MET A 61 1.45 22.38 -7.15
C MET A 61 -0.06 22.53 -7.03
N LYS A 62 -0.61 23.30 -7.96
CA LYS A 62 -2.06 23.42 -8.14
C LYS A 62 -2.52 22.24 -8.97
N SER A 63 -3.38 21.39 -8.43
CA SER A 63 -4.03 20.34 -9.20
C SER A 63 -5.09 21.00 -10.08
N THR A 64 -4.80 21.10 -11.37
CA THR A 64 -5.78 21.46 -12.40
C THR A 64 -6.52 20.18 -12.81
N GLY A 65 -7.61 19.88 -12.12
CA GLY A 65 -8.46 18.73 -12.46
C GLY A 65 -9.32 18.24 -11.31
N ILE A 66 -10.13 19.12 -10.71
CA ILE A 66 -11.14 18.65 -9.75
C ILE A 66 -12.38 18.20 -10.50
N LEU A 67 -12.43 16.91 -10.79
CA LEU A 67 -13.65 16.12 -10.68
C LEU A 67 -13.54 15.28 -9.40
N ALA A 68 -13.44 15.95 -8.26
CA ALA A 68 -13.81 15.30 -7.02
C ALA A 68 -15.33 15.22 -7.05
N GLN A 69 -15.86 14.14 -7.63
CA GLN A 69 -17.28 13.98 -7.87
C GLN A 69 -17.84 12.93 -6.91
N CYS A 70 -18.82 13.35 -6.10
CA CYS A 70 -19.84 12.45 -5.55
C CYS A 70 -21.16 12.53 -6.35
N GLU A 71 -21.21 13.25 -7.47
CA GLU A 71 -22.48 13.54 -8.18
C GLU A 71 -22.70 12.71 -9.46
N ALA A 72 -21.65 12.28 -10.17
CA ALA A 72 -21.73 11.29 -11.26
C ALA A 72 -20.34 10.72 -11.58
N PRO A 73 -20.20 9.52 -12.16
CA PRO A 73 -18.91 9.01 -12.62
C PRO A 73 -18.42 9.75 -13.89
N PRO A 74 -17.12 10.02 -14.02
CA PRO A 74 -16.55 10.76 -15.14
C PRO A 74 -16.39 9.86 -16.38
N GLY A 75 -17.48 9.46 -17.02
CA GLY A 75 -17.43 8.64 -18.24
C GLY A 75 -16.55 7.40 -18.10
N ILE A 76 -15.82 7.03 -19.16
CA ILE A 76 -14.80 5.97 -19.11
C ILE A 76 -13.52 6.50 -18.43
N ILE A 77 -12.92 5.69 -17.55
CA ILE A 77 -11.67 5.99 -16.86
C ILE A 77 -10.53 5.19 -17.49
N ASP A 78 -9.63 5.85 -18.23
CA ASP A 78 -8.51 5.15 -18.89
C ASP A 78 -7.39 4.77 -17.92
N ASN A 79 -7.13 5.59 -16.89
CA ASN A 79 -6.01 5.39 -15.96
C ASN A 79 -6.44 5.70 -14.53
N LEU A 80 -6.32 4.72 -13.63
CA LEU A 80 -6.69 4.82 -12.23
C LEU A 80 -5.54 4.33 -11.33
N ILE A 81 -5.10 5.17 -10.39
CA ILE A 81 -4.20 4.78 -9.29
C ILE A 81 -5.03 4.60 -8.03
N VAL A 82 -4.98 3.41 -7.44
CA VAL A 82 -5.68 3.04 -6.20
C VAL A 82 -4.67 3.01 -5.06
N SER A 83 -4.86 3.91 -4.10
CA SER A 83 -3.95 4.12 -2.95
C SER A 83 -4.71 4.43 -1.65
N THR A 84 -5.98 4.01 -1.57
CA THR A 84 -6.73 4.00 -0.30
C THR A 84 -6.08 3.04 0.71
N LYS A 85 -6.50 3.07 1.98
CA LYS A 85 -6.17 1.98 2.90
C LYS A 85 -6.89 0.71 2.44
N THR A 86 -6.23 -0.44 2.54
CA THR A 86 -6.73 -1.72 1.99
C THR A 86 -8.15 -2.07 2.41
N TYR A 87 -8.50 -1.85 3.68
CA TYR A 87 -9.84 -2.11 4.21
C TYR A 87 -10.98 -1.23 3.64
N SER A 88 -10.64 -0.19 2.86
CA SER A 88 -11.59 0.74 2.25
C SER A 88 -11.64 0.65 0.73
N THR A 89 -10.77 -0.14 0.12
CA THR A 89 -10.56 -0.18 -1.33
C THR A 89 -11.81 -0.59 -2.09
N GLU A 90 -12.43 -1.71 -1.72
CA GLU A 90 -13.63 -2.20 -2.41
C GLU A 90 -14.78 -1.19 -2.35
N GLN A 91 -15.04 -0.61 -1.18
CA GLN A 91 -16.06 0.43 -1.03
C GLN A 91 -15.73 1.67 -1.88
N ALA A 92 -14.46 2.07 -1.93
CA ALA A 92 -14.03 3.26 -2.64
C ALA A 92 -14.05 3.10 -4.16
N ILE A 93 -13.71 1.91 -4.69
CA ILE A 93 -13.63 1.67 -6.12
C ILE A 93 -14.98 1.30 -6.73
N ARG A 94 -15.89 0.71 -5.96
CA ARG A 94 -17.20 0.23 -6.42
C ARG A 94 -17.98 1.24 -7.29
N PRO A 95 -18.07 2.55 -6.95
CA PRO A 95 -18.77 3.52 -7.80
C PRO A 95 -18.16 3.71 -9.19
N TYR A 96 -16.87 3.40 -9.35
CA TYR A 96 -16.09 3.60 -10.57
C TYR A 96 -15.92 2.31 -11.38
N VAL A 97 -16.30 1.14 -10.83
CA VAL A 97 -16.24 -0.14 -11.55
C VAL A 97 -16.94 -0.08 -12.92
N PRO A 98 -18.15 0.51 -13.07
CA PRO A 98 -18.80 0.63 -14.38
C PRO A 98 -18.04 1.48 -15.41
N CYS A 99 -17.08 2.30 -14.97
CA CYS A 99 -16.26 3.17 -15.80
C CYS A 99 -14.94 2.54 -16.23
N LEU A 100 -14.61 1.36 -15.69
CA LEU A 100 -13.35 0.66 -15.91
C LEU A 100 -13.60 -0.49 -16.89
N THR A 101 -13.02 -0.36 -18.09
CA THR A 101 -13.17 -1.30 -19.21
C THR A 101 -11.89 -2.10 -19.40
N GLU A 102 -11.87 -3.03 -20.35
CA GLU A 102 -10.69 -3.79 -20.76
C GLU A 102 -9.50 -2.94 -21.22
N ASN A 103 -9.77 -1.70 -21.66
CA ASN A 103 -8.76 -0.72 -22.07
C ASN A 103 -8.26 0.17 -20.91
N SER A 104 -8.92 0.11 -19.75
CA SER A 104 -8.54 0.86 -18.57
C SER A 104 -7.32 0.25 -17.89
N ASN A 105 -6.48 1.10 -17.31
CA ASN A 105 -5.28 0.73 -16.56
C ASN A 105 -5.48 1.05 -15.08
N VAL A 106 -5.44 0.04 -14.22
CA VAL A 106 -5.64 0.19 -12.77
C VAL A 106 -4.36 -0.18 -12.04
N LEU A 107 -3.70 0.80 -11.41
CA LEU A 107 -2.51 0.60 -10.60
C LEU A 107 -2.85 0.52 -9.11
N ILE A 108 -2.60 -0.62 -8.47
CA ILE A 108 -2.76 -0.82 -7.04
C ILE A 108 -1.43 -0.52 -6.34
N LEU A 109 -1.42 0.51 -5.48
CA LEU A 109 -0.22 1.02 -4.80
C LEU A 109 -0.19 0.71 -3.29
N GLN A 110 -1.15 -0.09 -2.83
CA GLN A 110 -1.39 -0.33 -1.41
C GLN A 110 -0.35 -1.27 -0.80
N ASN A 111 -0.22 -1.22 0.53
CA ASN A 111 0.53 -2.25 1.25
C ASN A 111 -0.27 -3.56 1.28
N GLY A 112 0.42 -4.67 1.54
CA GLY A 112 -0.20 -5.99 1.60
C GLY A 112 -0.24 -6.68 0.24
N MET A 113 -0.92 -7.83 0.18
CA MET A 113 -1.05 -8.67 -1.00
C MET A 113 -2.51 -9.09 -1.20
N GLY A 114 -2.87 -9.49 -2.42
CA GLY A 114 -4.16 -10.13 -2.74
C GLY A 114 -5.31 -9.19 -3.12
N MET A 115 -5.14 -7.86 -3.01
CA MET A 115 -6.16 -6.90 -3.42
C MET A 115 -6.50 -7.00 -4.92
N ASP A 116 -5.49 -7.26 -5.74
CA ASP A 116 -5.63 -7.51 -7.18
C ASP A 116 -6.55 -8.69 -7.49
N LYS A 117 -6.37 -9.82 -6.77
CA LYS A 117 -7.18 -11.03 -6.92
C LYS A 117 -8.62 -10.74 -6.48
N ILE A 118 -8.80 -10.11 -5.33
CA ILE A 118 -10.12 -9.75 -4.80
C ILE A 118 -10.88 -8.84 -5.74
N LEU A 119 -10.26 -7.77 -6.26
CA LEU A 119 -10.92 -6.88 -7.20
C LEU A 119 -11.24 -7.58 -8.53
N SER A 120 -10.31 -8.40 -9.02
CA SER A 120 -10.51 -9.20 -10.24
C SER A 120 -11.67 -10.17 -10.11
N GLU A 121 -11.76 -10.90 -9.00
CA GLU A 121 -12.79 -11.91 -8.78
C GLU A 121 -14.17 -11.27 -8.52
N ASN A 122 -14.22 -10.20 -7.72
CA ASN A 122 -15.49 -9.58 -7.33
C ASN A 122 -16.10 -8.70 -8.43
N TYR A 123 -15.28 -8.03 -9.25
CA TYR A 123 -15.77 -7.01 -10.18
C TYR A 123 -15.49 -7.33 -11.65
N TRP A 124 -14.44 -8.10 -11.96
CA TRP A 124 -14.04 -8.40 -13.34
C TRP A 124 -13.73 -9.90 -13.55
N PRO A 125 -14.68 -10.81 -13.25
CA PRO A 125 -14.44 -12.25 -13.39
C PRO A 125 -14.24 -12.66 -14.87
N ASP A 126 -14.85 -11.93 -15.80
CA ASP A 126 -14.61 -12.10 -17.24
C ASP A 126 -13.28 -11.42 -17.65
N LEU A 127 -12.28 -12.25 -17.99
CA LEU A 127 -10.96 -11.81 -18.41
C LEU A 127 -10.99 -10.84 -19.61
N ARG A 128 -12.00 -10.94 -20.48
CA ARG A 128 -12.10 -10.09 -21.69
C ARG A 128 -12.57 -8.67 -21.41
N LYS A 129 -13.22 -8.46 -20.26
CA LYS A 129 -13.74 -7.16 -19.80
C LYS A 129 -12.92 -6.60 -18.64
N ARG A 130 -11.85 -7.31 -18.26
CA ARG A 130 -11.03 -6.95 -17.11
C ARG A 130 -10.06 -5.83 -17.49
N PRO A 131 -9.98 -4.75 -16.71
CA PRO A 131 -8.97 -3.73 -16.92
C PRO A 131 -7.56 -4.32 -16.78
N GLN A 132 -6.58 -3.64 -17.34
CA GLN A 132 -5.18 -3.98 -17.13
C GLN A 132 -4.79 -3.63 -15.69
N ILE A 133 -4.70 -4.63 -14.81
CA ILE A 133 -4.38 -4.45 -13.39
C ILE A 133 -2.86 -4.51 -13.21
N TYR A 134 -2.30 -3.41 -12.72
CA TYR A 134 -0.89 -3.28 -12.34
C TYR A 134 -0.78 -3.23 -10.82
N GLN A 135 0.36 -3.66 -10.31
CA GLN A 135 0.71 -3.59 -8.89
C GLN A 135 1.99 -2.80 -8.72
N ALA A 136 2.09 -2.08 -7.60
CA ALA A 136 3.30 -1.38 -7.23
C ALA A 136 3.67 -1.57 -5.76
N VAL A 137 4.97 -1.71 -5.54
CA VAL A 137 5.61 -1.79 -4.22
C VAL A 137 6.51 -0.58 -4.06
N THR A 138 6.17 0.30 -3.13
CA THR A 138 6.98 1.50 -2.84
C THR A 138 7.77 1.38 -1.53
N THR A 139 8.99 1.89 -1.51
CA THR A 139 9.82 2.09 -0.30
C THR A 139 9.92 3.55 0.13
N HIS A 140 9.20 4.45 -0.54
CA HIS A 140 9.17 5.86 -0.16
C HIS A 140 8.58 6.06 1.24
N GLY A 141 9.25 6.88 2.04
CA GLY A 141 8.74 7.32 3.34
C GLY A 141 7.99 8.64 3.19
N ALA A 142 6.68 8.62 3.44
CA ALA A 142 5.88 9.83 3.44
C ALA A 142 4.80 9.80 4.52
N TYR A 143 4.53 10.96 5.13
CA TYR A 143 3.41 11.14 6.03
C TYR A 143 2.62 12.39 5.66
N LYS A 144 1.35 12.39 6.01
CA LYS A 144 0.42 13.48 5.69
C LYS A 144 0.32 14.40 6.92
N ALA A 145 0.82 15.62 6.80
CA ALA A 145 0.78 16.59 7.91
C ALA A 145 -0.60 17.24 8.05
N ASN A 146 -1.26 17.51 6.93
CA ASN A 146 -2.61 18.05 6.89
C ASN A 146 -3.31 17.60 5.60
N PHE A 147 -4.53 18.06 5.36
CA PHE A 147 -5.36 17.56 4.27
C PHE A 147 -4.73 17.65 2.87
N ASN A 148 -3.92 18.67 2.60
CA ASN A 148 -3.32 18.90 1.28
C ASN A 148 -1.79 18.95 1.29
N THR A 149 -1.14 18.64 2.42
CA THR A 149 0.31 18.66 2.55
C THR A 149 0.85 17.29 2.96
N VAL A 150 1.77 16.77 2.16
CA VAL A 150 2.52 15.55 2.42
C VAL A 150 3.99 15.88 2.62
N HIS A 151 4.59 15.32 3.67
CA HIS A 151 6.03 15.34 3.85
C HIS A 151 6.60 14.06 3.24
N HIS A 152 7.46 14.21 2.25
CA HIS A 152 8.27 13.15 1.69
C HIS A 152 9.62 13.16 2.41
N VAL A 153 9.79 12.21 3.32
CA VAL A 153 10.86 12.21 4.32
C VAL A 153 11.95 11.19 4.07
N ALA A 154 11.70 10.22 3.19
CA ALA A 154 12.71 9.28 2.74
C ALA A 154 12.51 8.97 1.26
N GLN A 155 13.53 9.31 0.46
CA GLN A 155 13.61 8.93 -0.94
C GLN A 155 13.71 7.40 -1.02
N GLY A 156 12.84 6.81 -1.82
CA GLY A 156 12.81 5.38 -2.07
C GLY A 156 12.83 5.06 -3.56
N GLN A 157 12.25 3.90 -3.87
CA GLN A 157 12.00 3.44 -5.22
C GLN A 157 10.62 2.77 -5.28
N VAL A 158 10.15 2.58 -6.51
CA VAL A 158 8.89 1.89 -6.77
C VAL A 158 9.18 0.75 -7.72
N PHE A 159 8.82 -0.46 -7.33
CA PHE A 159 8.76 -1.60 -8.25
C PHE A 159 7.35 -1.70 -8.79
N LEU A 160 7.19 -1.88 -10.09
CA LEU A 160 5.91 -1.97 -10.77
C LEU A 160 5.90 -3.23 -11.62
N SER A 161 4.77 -3.93 -11.64
CA SER A 161 4.57 -5.06 -12.54
C SER A 161 3.09 -5.27 -12.84
N LYS A 162 2.81 -6.09 -13.85
CA LYS A 162 1.49 -6.56 -14.21
C LYS A 162 1.45 -8.06 -13.99
N PRO A 163 0.53 -8.61 -13.18
CA PRO A 163 0.34 -10.05 -13.09
C PRO A 163 0.05 -10.64 -14.46
N GLU A 164 0.81 -11.67 -14.85
CA GLU A 164 0.61 -12.34 -16.13
C GLU A 164 -0.53 -13.35 -16.04
N HIS A 165 -1.46 -13.27 -16.99
CA HIS A 165 -2.39 -14.36 -17.25
C HIS A 165 -1.76 -15.24 -18.34
N LYS A 166 -1.38 -16.48 -17.98
CA LYS A 166 -0.69 -17.46 -18.84
C LYS A 166 -1.31 -17.69 -20.23
N SER A 167 -2.53 -17.22 -20.47
CA SER A 167 -3.25 -17.39 -21.73
C SER A 167 -2.91 -16.37 -22.82
N LEU A 168 -2.12 -15.32 -22.55
CA LEU A 168 -1.82 -14.24 -23.50
C LEU A 168 -0.37 -13.77 -23.40
N VAL A 169 0.60 -14.66 -23.64
CA VAL A 169 1.99 -14.25 -23.85
C VAL A 169 2.14 -13.88 -25.33
N SER A 170 2.08 -12.60 -25.64
CA SER A 170 2.50 -12.07 -26.95
C SER A 170 4.00 -11.79 -26.90
N GLU A 171 4.75 -12.28 -27.90
CA GLU A 171 6.20 -12.04 -28.05
C GLU A 171 6.55 -10.59 -28.44
N GLU A 172 5.57 -9.69 -28.53
CA GLU A 172 5.82 -8.29 -28.84
C GLU A 172 6.43 -7.54 -27.65
N PRO A 173 7.32 -6.54 -27.90
CA PRO A 173 7.85 -5.69 -26.85
C PRO A 173 6.71 -5.07 -26.05
N ILE A 174 6.80 -5.15 -24.71
CA ILE A 174 5.75 -4.63 -23.81
C ILE A 174 5.64 -3.12 -24.01
N SER A 175 4.70 -2.70 -24.86
CA SER A 175 4.30 -1.30 -24.95
C SER A 175 3.52 -0.95 -23.69
N HIS A 176 4.16 -0.20 -22.80
CA HIS A 176 3.51 0.23 -21.56
C HIS A 176 2.45 1.31 -21.86
N PRO A 177 1.28 1.29 -21.21
CA PRO A 177 0.31 2.39 -21.30
C PRO A 177 0.91 3.74 -20.88
N GLU A 178 0.35 4.85 -21.36
CA GLU A 178 0.88 6.20 -21.12
C GLU A 178 1.10 6.52 -19.62
N MET A 179 0.17 6.11 -18.74
CA MET A 179 0.34 6.30 -17.29
C MET A 179 1.57 5.56 -16.76
N ILE A 180 1.81 4.34 -17.22
CA ILE A 180 2.95 3.53 -16.78
C ILE A 180 4.25 4.12 -17.30
N GLN A 181 4.29 4.57 -18.56
CA GLN A 181 5.45 5.29 -19.11
C GLN A 181 5.73 6.58 -18.34
N ALA A 182 4.70 7.35 -18.01
CA ALA A 182 4.82 8.58 -17.23
C ALA A 182 5.38 8.34 -15.82
N LEU A 183 5.04 7.21 -15.19
CA LEU A 183 5.63 6.78 -13.92
C LEU A 183 7.08 6.32 -14.08
N LEU A 184 7.39 5.50 -15.09
CA LEU A 184 8.75 5.03 -15.38
C LEU A 184 9.73 6.18 -15.65
N ASN A 185 9.26 7.21 -16.34
CA ASN A 185 10.05 8.41 -16.64
C ASN A 185 10.08 9.42 -15.47
N ASN A 186 9.50 9.09 -14.31
CA ASN A 186 9.49 9.99 -13.16
C ASN A 186 10.73 9.79 -12.26
N PRO A 187 11.72 10.70 -12.30
CA PRO A 187 12.96 10.51 -11.54
C PRO A 187 12.76 10.61 -10.02
N ALA A 188 11.72 11.33 -9.57
CA ALA A 188 11.45 11.51 -8.15
C ALA A 188 10.82 10.28 -7.50
N LEU A 189 10.11 9.44 -8.27
CA LEU A 189 9.56 8.17 -7.82
C LEU A 189 10.50 6.97 -8.06
N ASN A 190 11.53 7.13 -8.91
CA ASN A 190 12.52 6.08 -9.22
C ASN A 190 11.84 4.72 -9.47
N VAL A 191 10.97 4.70 -10.48
CA VAL A 191 10.13 3.55 -10.79
C VAL A 191 10.88 2.57 -11.69
N ARG A 192 10.78 1.28 -11.40
CA ARG A 192 11.31 0.19 -12.23
C ARG A 192 10.20 -0.81 -12.53
N TYR A 193 10.04 -1.15 -13.81
CA TYR A 193 9.22 -2.29 -14.21
C TYR A 193 10.02 -3.57 -13.99
N LEU A 194 9.42 -4.57 -13.35
CA LEU A 194 10.03 -5.89 -13.16
C LEU A 194 9.13 -6.98 -13.78
N PRO A 195 9.71 -8.07 -14.29
CA PRO A 195 8.97 -9.31 -14.55
C PRO A 195 8.17 -9.72 -13.30
N TYR A 196 6.98 -10.30 -13.51
CA TYR A 196 6.07 -10.55 -12.40
C TYR A 196 6.65 -11.45 -11.29
N PRO A 197 7.40 -12.54 -11.58
CA PRO A 197 8.04 -13.35 -10.53
C PRO A 197 9.02 -12.54 -9.67
N GLU A 198 9.86 -11.70 -10.27
CA GLU A 198 10.80 -10.84 -9.55
C GLU A 198 10.09 -9.77 -8.71
N PHE A 199 9.04 -9.17 -9.28
CA PHE A 199 8.19 -8.22 -8.55
C PHE A 199 7.52 -8.89 -7.34
N LEU A 200 7.01 -10.11 -7.52
CA LEU A 200 6.34 -10.87 -6.48
C LEU A 200 7.27 -11.11 -5.29
N LEU A 201 8.54 -11.45 -5.54
CA LEU A 201 9.56 -11.54 -4.50
C LEU A 201 9.71 -10.22 -3.71
N LYS A 202 9.78 -9.07 -4.39
CA LYS A 202 9.83 -7.75 -3.73
C LYS A 202 8.58 -7.46 -2.90
N GLN A 203 7.41 -7.86 -3.39
CA GLN A 203 6.16 -7.71 -2.67
C GLN A 203 6.12 -8.58 -1.41
N MET A 204 6.57 -9.84 -1.51
CA MET A 204 6.69 -10.77 -0.39
C MET A 204 7.66 -10.28 0.69
N GLU A 205 8.86 -9.83 0.32
CA GLU A 205 9.84 -9.26 1.27
C GLU A 205 9.23 -8.06 2.01
N LYS A 206 8.56 -7.14 1.30
CA LYS A 206 7.89 -6.01 1.95
C LYS A 206 6.75 -6.45 2.87
N LEU A 207 5.96 -7.46 2.48
CA LEU A 207 4.91 -8.02 3.33
C LEU A 207 5.51 -8.59 4.63
N VAL A 208 6.58 -9.38 4.53
CA VAL A 208 7.27 -9.97 5.68
C VAL A 208 7.82 -8.88 6.61
N ILE A 209 8.48 -7.86 6.07
CA ILE A 209 8.97 -6.71 6.84
C ILE A 209 7.83 -6.05 7.62
N ASN A 210 6.72 -5.75 6.93
CA ASN A 210 5.57 -5.11 7.54
C ASN A 210 4.87 -6.02 8.57
N ALA A 211 4.78 -7.33 8.32
CA ALA A 211 4.19 -8.30 9.24
C ALA A 211 4.99 -8.46 10.54
N CYS A 212 6.30 -8.19 10.51
CA CYS A 212 7.15 -8.13 11.69
C CYS A 212 7.06 -6.78 12.41
N ILE A 213 7.37 -5.69 11.71
CA ILE A 213 7.61 -4.38 12.35
C ILE A 213 6.30 -3.70 12.77
N ASN A 214 5.29 -3.68 11.88
CA ASN A 214 4.09 -2.88 12.09
C ASN A 214 3.25 -3.32 13.29
N PRO A 215 2.89 -4.61 13.48
CA PRO A 215 2.14 -5.02 14.66
C PRO A 215 2.94 -4.85 15.95
N LEU A 216 4.25 -5.15 15.93
CA LEU A 216 5.07 -5.06 17.14
C LEU A 216 5.24 -3.62 17.62
N THR A 217 5.55 -2.68 16.72
CA THR A 217 5.60 -1.25 17.06
C THR A 217 4.26 -0.71 17.52
N ALA A 218 3.14 -1.18 16.94
CA ALA A 218 1.80 -0.77 17.37
C ALA A 218 1.43 -1.30 18.76
N LEU A 219 1.82 -2.55 19.08
CA LEU A 219 1.52 -3.17 20.38
C LEU A 219 2.42 -2.64 21.51
N LEU A 220 3.72 -2.48 21.22
CA LEU A 220 4.73 -2.00 22.18
C LEU A 220 4.80 -0.48 22.26
N ASP A 221 4.06 0.22 21.40
CA ASP A 221 4.08 1.68 21.24
C ASP A 221 5.49 2.27 21.16
N CYS A 222 6.33 1.70 20.28
CA CYS A 222 7.72 2.11 20.11
C CYS A 222 8.07 2.42 18.65
N LYS A 223 9.15 3.17 18.44
CA LYS A 223 9.73 3.43 17.12
C LYS A 223 10.40 2.16 16.58
N ASN A 224 10.61 2.10 15.26
CA ASN A 224 11.14 0.91 14.61
C ASN A 224 12.48 0.45 15.21
N GLY A 225 13.38 1.37 15.53
CA GLY A 225 14.70 1.04 16.07
C GLY A 225 14.66 0.48 17.49
N GLU A 226 13.63 0.82 18.27
CA GLU A 226 13.49 0.38 19.65
C GLU A 226 13.16 -1.12 19.77
N LEU A 227 12.63 -1.71 18.70
CA LEU A 227 12.43 -3.16 18.59
C LEU A 227 13.75 -3.94 18.76
N LEU A 228 14.89 -3.35 18.41
CA LEU A 228 16.20 -3.98 18.51
C LEU A 228 16.67 -4.16 19.97
N TYR A 229 16.11 -3.40 20.92
CA TYR A 229 16.42 -3.55 22.34
C TYR A 229 15.61 -4.67 23.03
N GLY A 230 14.56 -5.17 22.36
CA GLY A 230 13.69 -6.19 22.92
C GLY A 230 14.32 -7.59 22.88
N SER A 231 14.69 -8.13 24.03
CA SER A 231 15.38 -9.43 24.16
C SER A 231 14.62 -10.62 23.51
N ARG A 232 13.29 -10.53 23.40
CA ARG A 232 12.45 -11.57 22.76
C ARG A 232 11.87 -11.17 21.40
N VAL A 233 12.05 -9.92 20.96
CA VAL A 233 11.45 -9.40 19.73
C VAL A 233 11.95 -10.16 18.51
N SER A 234 13.26 -10.41 18.42
CA SER A 234 13.87 -11.19 17.34
C SER A 234 13.32 -12.63 17.26
N THR A 235 13.00 -13.25 18.41
CA THR A 235 12.38 -14.59 18.45
C THR A 235 10.96 -14.57 17.88
N ILE A 236 10.19 -13.52 18.18
CA ILE A 236 8.85 -13.33 17.60
C ILE A 236 8.97 -13.10 16.10
N MET A 237 9.89 -12.23 15.66
CA MET A 237 10.13 -11.96 14.23
C MET A 237 10.50 -13.23 13.48
N ARG A 238 11.41 -14.06 14.00
CA ARG A 238 11.77 -15.36 13.39
C ARG A 238 10.55 -16.27 13.18
N LYS A 239 9.64 -16.35 14.15
CA LYS A 239 8.41 -17.14 14.03
C LYS A 239 7.46 -16.56 12.97
N VAL A 240 7.27 -15.24 12.97
CA VAL A 240 6.46 -14.55 11.95
C VAL A 240 7.03 -14.79 10.55
N ILE A 241 8.34 -14.61 10.37
CA ILE A 241 9.03 -14.83 9.10
C ILE A 241 8.85 -16.28 8.64
N SER A 242 9.03 -17.26 9.53
CA SER A 242 8.84 -18.67 9.17
C SER A 242 7.42 -18.93 8.66
N GLU A 243 6.40 -18.52 9.41
CA GLU A 243 5.00 -18.69 9.01
C GLU A 243 4.69 -17.99 7.68
N CYS A 244 5.20 -16.77 7.47
CA CYS A 244 5.02 -16.04 6.22
C CYS A 244 5.66 -16.79 5.04
N VAL A 245 6.92 -17.20 5.16
CA VAL A 245 7.66 -17.90 4.09
C VAL A 245 6.98 -19.22 3.74
N ASP A 246 6.60 -20.01 4.73
CA ASP A 246 5.96 -21.31 4.52
C ASP A 246 4.64 -21.15 3.75
N VAL A 247 3.82 -20.15 4.12
CA VAL A 247 2.56 -19.83 3.43
C VAL A 247 2.78 -19.28 2.02
N LEU A 248 3.71 -18.33 1.85
CA LEU A 248 3.96 -17.67 0.57
C LEU A 248 4.53 -18.62 -0.48
N LEU A 249 5.45 -19.52 -0.08
CA LEU A 249 5.97 -20.56 -0.97
C LEU A 249 4.87 -21.53 -1.42
N ALA A 250 3.94 -21.87 -0.53
CA ALA A 250 2.82 -22.75 -0.87
C ALA A 250 1.78 -22.06 -1.77
N GLU A 251 1.46 -20.80 -1.50
CA GLU A 251 0.46 -20.01 -2.23
C GLU A 251 0.91 -19.70 -3.66
N TYR A 252 2.17 -19.32 -3.85
CA TYR A 252 2.71 -18.81 -5.12
C TYR A 252 3.69 -19.77 -5.79
N ARG A 253 3.58 -21.07 -5.50
CA ARG A 253 4.51 -22.10 -6.01
C ARG A 253 4.65 -22.11 -7.53
N PHE A 254 3.61 -21.73 -8.27
CA PHE A 254 3.58 -21.77 -9.73
C PHE A 254 4.19 -20.53 -10.37
N GLU A 255 4.07 -19.39 -9.70
CA GLU A 255 4.68 -18.12 -10.08
C GLU A 255 6.17 -18.12 -9.76
N LEU A 256 6.59 -18.84 -8.71
CA LEU A 256 7.99 -18.94 -8.28
C LEU A 256 8.76 -20.10 -8.94
N SER A 257 8.09 -21.07 -9.58
CA SER A 257 8.75 -22.28 -10.10
C SER A 257 9.75 -22.01 -11.22
N GLU A 258 9.55 -20.94 -12.00
CA GLU A 258 10.44 -20.59 -13.12
C GLU A 258 11.77 -19.97 -12.64
N SER A 259 11.83 -19.47 -11.41
CA SER A 259 13.01 -18.82 -10.79
C SER A 259 13.45 -19.52 -9.51
N SER A 260 13.29 -20.85 -9.44
CA SER A 260 13.26 -21.62 -8.18
C SER A 260 14.47 -21.45 -7.24
N VAL A 261 15.70 -21.42 -7.77
CA VAL A 261 16.91 -21.29 -6.93
C VAL A 261 17.07 -19.86 -6.38
N GLU A 262 16.88 -18.85 -7.24
CA GLU A 262 16.95 -17.44 -6.84
C GLU A 262 15.83 -17.07 -5.87
N SER A 263 14.62 -17.60 -6.12
CA SER A 263 13.46 -17.43 -5.25
C SER A 263 13.66 -18.07 -3.88
N ALA A 264 14.27 -19.26 -3.82
CA ALA A 264 14.57 -19.93 -2.56
C ALA A 264 15.59 -19.14 -1.73
N ASN A 265 16.67 -18.65 -2.34
CA ASN A 265 17.64 -17.80 -1.67
C ASN A 265 17.03 -16.46 -1.23
N PHE A 266 16.14 -15.90 -2.04
CA PHE A 266 15.46 -14.66 -1.72
C PHE A 266 14.46 -14.84 -0.56
N LEU A 267 13.78 -15.97 -0.45
CA LEU A 267 12.85 -16.23 0.65
C LEU A 267 13.50 -16.96 1.84
N ASP A 268 14.84 -17.01 1.89
CA ASP A 268 15.57 -17.53 3.03
C ASP A 268 15.20 -16.78 4.32
N LYS A 269 14.94 -17.55 5.38
CA LYS A 269 14.38 -17.03 6.64
C LYS A 269 15.40 -16.20 7.42
N ASP A 270 16.68 -16.57 7.38
CA ASP A 270 17.74 -15.82 8.07
C ASP A 270 18.05 -14.53 7.31
N ARG A 271 18.15 -14.59 5.98
CA ARG A 271 18.27 -13.39 5.13
C ARG A 271 17.12 -12.42 5.38
N LEU A 272 15.88 -12.90 5.42
CA LEU A 272 14.72 -12.05 5.67
C LEU A 272 14.75 -11.43 7.08
N LEU A 273 15.26 -12.14 8.09
CA LEU A 273 15.45 -11.56 9.41
C LEU A 273 16.50 -10.44 9.38
N ASP A 274 17.63 -10.64 8.70
CA ASP A 274 18.66 -9.62 8.55
C ASP A 274 18.10 -8.37 7.87
N VAL A 275 17.28 -8.55 6.83
CA VAL A 275 16.57 -7.45 6.17
C VAL A 275 15.63 -6.72 7.14
N VAL A 276 14.84 -7.44 7.95
CA VAL A 276 13.95 -6.83 8.95
C VAL A 276 14.74 -6.01 9.97
N ILE A 277 15.85 -6.54 10.47
CA ILE A 277 16.74 -5.86 11.42
C ILE A 277 17.35 -4.61 10.78
N GLU A 278 17.82 -4.71 9.54
CA GLU A 278 18.40 -3.57 8.83
C GLU A 278 17.37 -2.47 8.57
N VAL A 279 16.13 -2.84 8.23
CA VAL A 279 15.03 -1.87 8.12
C VAL A 279 14.78 -1.18 9.46
N CYS A 280 14.77 -1.91 10.58
CA CYS A 280 14.64 -1.31 11.91
C CYS A 280 15.77 -0.32 12.20
N ARG A 281 17.00 -0.62 11.79
CA ARG A 281 18.18 0.24 11.96
C ARG A 281 18.09 1.51 11.10
N LEU A 282 17.89 1.34 9.79
CA LEU A 282 17.82 2.44 8.81
C LEU A 282 16.64 3.37 9.07
N THR A 283 15.53 2.83 9.57
CA THR A 283 14.32 3.59 9.92
C THR A 283 14.16 3.80 11.42
N SER A 284 15.25 3.74 12.19
CA SER A 284 15.22 3.70 13.66
C SER A 284 14.41 4.80 14.33
N LYS A 285 14.44 6.01 13.78
CA LYS A 285 13.70 7.18 14.30
C LYS A 285 12.24 7.23 13.85
N ASN A 286 11.84 6.40 12.89
CA ASN A 286 10.51 6.42 12.29
C ASN A 286 9.50 5.67 13.16
N SER A 287 8.26 6.14 13.10
CA SER A 287 7.10 5.40 13.59
C SER A 287 6.46 4.62 12.44
N SER A 288 6.03 3.38 12.69
CA SER A 288 5.35 2.60 11.68
C SER A 288 3.95 3.15 11.40
N SER A 289 3.46 2.97 10.17
CA SER A 289 2.12 3.44 9.80
C SER A 289 1.01 2.83 10.66
N MET A 290 1.16 1.57 11.09
CA MET A 290 0.18 0.91 11.95
C MET A 290 0.19 1.47 13.37
N ARG A 291 1.38 1.81 13.91
CA ARG A 291 1.47 2.47 15.21
C ARG A 291 0.77 3.83 15.20
N GLU A 292 1.00 4.62 14.15
CA GLU A 292 0.32 5.91 13.99
C GLU A 292 -1.20 5.74 13.81
N ASP A 293 -1.64 4.73 13.06
CA ASP A 293 -3.08 4.41 12.93
C ASP A 293 -3.69 4.06 14.31
N VAL A 294 -3.02 3.21 15.12
CA VAL A 294 -3.50 2.85 16.47
C VAL A 294 -3.55 4.07 17.40
N ARG A 295 -2.49 4.88 17.45
CA ARG A 295 -2.45 6.09 18.30
C ARG A 295 -3.52 7.11 17.93
N ALA A 296 -3.91 7.15 16.66
CA ALA A 296 -4.98 8.00 16.16
C ALA A 296 -6.37 7.34 16.18
N LEU A 297 -6.52 6.15 16.79
CA LEU A 297 -7.75 5.35 16.83
C LEU A 297 -8.34 5.05 15.43
N ASN A 298 -7.48 4.98 14.43
CA ASN A 298 -7.84 4.62 13.08
C ASN A 298 -7.78 3.09 12.88
N ARG A 299 -8.63 2.58 11.98
CA ARG A 299 -8.53 1.20 11.54
C ARG A 299 -7.17 0.95 10.88
N THR A 300 -6.54 -0.18 11.22
CA THR A 300 -5.23 -0.58 10.70
C THR A 300 -5.34 -1.53 9.50
N GLU A 301 -4.23 -1.73 8.79
CA GLU A 301 -4.12 -2.69 7.67
C GLU A 301 -3.74 -4.10 8.13
N ILE A 302 -3.89 -4.43 9.41
CA ILE A 302 -3.46 -5.71 10.00
C ILE A 302 -4.06 -6.94 9.29
N ASP A 303 -5.30 -6.84 8.83
CA ASP A 303 -6.01 -7.87 8.06
C ASP A 303 -5.35 -8.20 6.72
N TRP A 304 -4.64 -7.24 6.13
CA TRP A 304 -3.99 -7.36 4.83
C TRP A 304 -2.48 -7.61 4.93
N LEU A 305 -1.97 -7.68 6.16
CA LEU A 305 -0.59 -8.04 6.48
C LEU A 305 -0.59 -9.43 7.13
N ASN A 306 -0.59 -9.50 8.46
CA ASN A 306 -0.62 -10.75 9.20
C ASN A 306 -1.94 -11.53 8.94
N GLY A 307 -3.07 -10.83 8.79
CA GLY A 307 -4.35 -11.48 8.45
C GLY A 307 -4.36 -12.16 7.08
N PHE A 308 -3.66 -11.61 6.09
CA PHE A 308 -3.50 -12.22 4.76
C PHE A 308 -2.75 -13.55 4.88
N ILE A 309 -1.64 -13.56 5.64
CA ILE A 309 -0.87 -14.77 5.92
C ILE A 309 -1.72 -15.82 6.64
N VAL A 310 -2.53 -15.41 7.62
CA VAL A 310 -3.45 -16.32 8.32
C VAL A 310 -4.49 -16.92 7.37
N SER A 311 -5.12 -16.10 6.53
CA SER A 311 -6.12 -16.57 5.56
C SER A 311 -5.50 -17.59 4.60
N LYS A 312 -4.35 -17.28 4.01
CA LYS A 312 -3.65 -18.18 3.11
C LYS A 312 -3.10 -19.42 3.81
N GLY A 313 -2.68 -19.30 5.07
CA GLY A 313 -2.32 -20.45 5.91
C GLY A 313 -3.47 -21.44 6.05
N ILE A 314 -4.68 -20.95 6.37
CA ILE A 314 -5.89 -21.78 6.45
C ILE A 314 -6.19 -22.46 5.12
N GLU A 315 -6.18 -21.71 4.01
CA GLU A 315 -6.44 -22.25 2.66
C GLU A 315 -5.43 -23.33 2.24
N ARG A 316 -4.18 -23.24 2.71
CA ARG A 316 -3.09 -24.17 2.38
C ARG A 316 -2.83 -25.24 3.44
N GLY A 317 -3.59 -25.24 4.55
CA GLY A 317 -3.39 -26.17 5.66
C GLY A 317 -2.09 -25.95 6.44
N ILE A 318 -1.56 -24.72 6.44
CA ILE A 318 -0.31 -24.32 7.12
C ILE A 318 -0.65 -23.49 8.36
N SER A 319 -0.09 -23.88 9.50
CA SER A 319 -0.36 -23.21 10.78
C SER A 319 0.37 -21.86 10.88
N THR A 320 -0.35 -20.81 11.26
CA THR A 320 0.19 -19.44 11.41
C THR A 320 -0.14 -18.82 12.78
N PRO A 321 0.21 -19.47 13.90
CA PRO A 321 -0.25 -19.06 15.23
C PRO A 321 0.30 -17.70 15.67
N THR A 322 1.54 -17.36 15.31
CA THR A 322 2.17 -16.10 15.69
C THR A 322 1.54 -14.92 14.94
N ASN A 323 1.31 -15.07 13.63
CA ASN A 323 0.59 -14.08 12.84
C ASN A 323 -0.86 -13.89 13.32
N LEU A 324 -1.55 -15.00 13.65
CA LEU A 324 -2.91 -14.93 14.21
C LEU A 324 -2.93 -14.19 15.55
N LEU A 325 -1.98 -14.49 16.44
CA LEU A 325 -1.86 -13.83 17.74
C LEU A 325 -1.62 -12.33 17.58
N LEU A 326 -0.62 -11.92 16.77
CA LEU A 326 -0.32 -10.51 16.53
C LEU A 326 -1.52 -9.78 15.91
N SER A 327 -2.18 -10.40 14.93
CA SER A 327 -3.39 -9.84 14.31
C SER A 327 -4.50 -9.61 15.34
N SER A 328 -4.76 -10.61 16.17
CA SER A 328 -5.78 -10.55 17.22
C SER A 328 -5.44 -9.49 18.27
N MET A 329 -4.18 -9.40 18.71
CA MET A 329 -3.75 -8.43 19.72
C MET A 329 -3.90 -6.99 19.22
N VAL A 330 -3.50 -6.70 17.98
CA VAL A 330 -3.64 -5.34 17.41
C VAL A 330 -5.11 -4.94 17.33
N LYS A 331 -5.98 -5.84 16.87
CA LYS A 331 -7.43 -5.60 16.81
C LYS A 331 -8.02 -5.36 18.20
N SER A 332 -7.66 -6.20 19.17
CA SER A 332 -8.12 -6.07 20.56
C SER A 332 -7.66 -4.76 21.19
N LYS A 333 -6.38 -4.38 21.03
CA LYS A 333 -5.85 -3.08 21.52
C LYS A 333 -6.67 -1.92 20.97
N LEU A 334 -6.84 -1.85 19.64
CA LEU A 334 -7.59 -0.78 19.00
C LEU A 334 -9.06 -0.74 19.47
N SER A 335 -9.71 -1.90 19.60
CA SER A 335 -11.09 -1.99 20.08
C SER A 335 -11.23 -1.50 21.53
N ILE A 336 -10.29 -1.85 22.41
CA ILE A 336 -10.29 -1.43 23.82
C ILE A 336 -10.06 0.07 23.94
N GLU A 337 -9.08 0.61 23.20
CA GLU A 337 -8.75 2.05 23.23
C GLU A 337 -9.90 2.89 22.67
N THR A 338 -10.51 2.46 21.56
CA THR A 338 -11.67 3.14 20.96
C THR A 338 -12.87 3.18 21.92
N ALA A 339 -13.15 2.06 22.61
CA ALA A 339 -14.26 1.99 23.57
C ALA A 339 -13.99 2.85 24.82
N SER A 340 -12.75 2.88 25.28
CA SER A 340 -12.33 3.67 26.45
C SER A 340 -12.43 5.18 26.17
N GLU A 341 -12.03 5.63 24.98
CA GLU A 341 -12.18 7.03 24.55
C GLU A 341 -13.66 7.44 24.49
N SER A 342 -14.49 6.60 23.88
CA SER A 342 -15.94 6.83 23.75
C SER A 342 -16.64 6.91 25.12
N ASN A 343 -16.26 6.05 26.07
CA ASN A 343 -16.79 6.08 27.43
C ASN A 343 -16.33 7.31 28.22
N SER A 344 -15.09 7.74 28.04
CA SER A 344 -14.55 8.95 28.69
C SER A 344 -15.27 10.21 28.24
N ILE A 345 -15.58 10.32 26.94
CA ILE A 345 -16.40 11.41 26.39
C ILE A 345 -17.81 11.39 26.96
N ASN A 346 -18.44 10.22 27.06
CA ASN A 346 -19.80 10.12 27.61
C ASN A 346 -19.90 10.47 29.10
N LEU A 347 -18.81 10.32 29.86
CA LEU A 347 -18.74 10.72 31.27
C LEU A 347 -18.53 12.23 31.44
N SER A 348 -17.78 12.88 30.54
CA SER A 348 -17.54 14.32 30.59
C SER A 348 -18.75 15.17 30.15
N TYR A 349 -19.69 14.62 29.38
CA TYR A 349 -20.98 15.26 29.07
C TYR A 349 -22.07 15.02 30.12
N LYS A 350 -21.81 14.20 31.14
CA LYS A 350 -22.75 13.90 32.24
C LYS A 350 -22.41 14.61 33.55
N MET A 351 -21.26 15.28 33.62
CA MET A 351 -20.91 16.25 34.66
C MET A 351 -21.19 17.65 34.15
#